data_AF-A0A9Q1FGT7-F1
#
_entry.id   AF-A0A9Q1FGT7-F1
#
_cell.length_a   1.000
_cell.length_b   1.000
_cell.length_c   1.000
_cell.angle_alpha   90.00
_cell.angle_beta   90.00
_cell.angle_gamma   90.00
#
_symmetry.space_group_name_H-M   'P 1'
#
loop_
_entity.id
_entity.type
_entity.pdbx_description
1 polymer ?
#
loop_
_entity_poly.entity_id
_entity_poly.type
_entity_poly.pdbx_seq_one_letter_code
_entity_poly.pdbx_strand_id
1 'polypeptide(L)'
;TVQYIKKKIREVSSAERTINLFHCLNELNDNFLVEEIQNSLKSGKLSDKKLKADQCSALAFVLLMSEEILDEFDLKTYNTSAAGRQRLVPVVRNCRKAILNSCVLTETSCDIVASALQSSNSPLRDLELSDNNLGDSGVKLLCDGLM
;
A
#
# COMPACT_ATOMS: atom_id res chain seq x y z
N THR A 1 27.21 -11.84 15.67
CA THR A 1 26.99 -10.47 15.13
C THR A 1 25.54 -10.26 14.66
N VAL A 2 25.01 -11.03 13.70
CA VAL A 2 23.59 -10.91 13.25
C VAL A 2 22.55 -11.30 14.31
N GLN A 3 22.79 -12.38 15.07
CA GLN A 3 21.86 -12.84 16.12
C GLN A 3 21.74 -11.86 17.29
N TYR A 4 22.82 -11.13 17.60
CA TYR A 4 22.85 -10.08 18.62
C TYR A 4 22.01 -8.87 18.17
N ILE A 5 22.11 -8.51 16.89
CA ILE A 5 21.32 -7.45 16.27
C ILE A 5 19.83 -7.82 16.26
N LYS A 6 19.49 -9.05 15.86
CA LYS A 6 18.10 -9.56 15.90
C LYS A 6 17.51 -9.52 17.33
N LYS A 7 18.31 -9.84 18.34
CA LYS A 7 17.91 -9.75 19.76
C LYS A 7 17.69 -8.30 20.19
N LYS A 8 18.60 -7.39 19.82
CA LYS A 8 18.52 -5.95 20.17
C LYS A 8 17.40 -5.18 19.44
N ILE A 9 16.96 -5.65 18.28
CA ILE A 9 15.81 -5.11 17.55
C ILE A 9 14.49 -5.46 18.26
N ARG A 10 14.39 -6.67 18.83
CA ARG A 10 13.21 -7.10 19.60
C ARG A 10 13.07 -6.38 20.94
N GLU A 11 14.13 -5.77 21.45
CA GLU A 11 14.19 -5.15 22.78
C GLU A 11 13.89 -3.63 22.82
N VAL A 12 13.84 -2.90 21.69
CA VAL A 12 13.85 -1.42 21.74
C VAL A 12 12.75 -0.78 20.89
N SER A 13 11.84 -0.07 21.56
CA SER A 13 10.62 0.54 21.03
C SER A 13 10.73 2.07 20.85
N SER A 14 11.63 2.57 20.00
CA SER A 14 11.65 4.01 19.68
C SER A 14 11.43 4.28 18.19
N ALA A 15 10.64 5.33 17.91
CA ALA A 15 10.29 5.77 16.56
C ALA A 15 11.52 6.15 15.71
N GLU A 16 12.61 6.60 16.33
CA GLU A 16 13.88 6.89 15.66
C GLU A 16 14.53 5.64 15.05
N ARG A 17 14.35 4.46 15.66
CA ARG A 17 14.85 3.21 15.06
C ARG A 17 14.03 2.74 13.88
N THR A 18 12.72 3.03 13.83
CA THR A 18 11.90 2.75 12.63
C THR A 18 12.36 3.60 11.45
N ILE A 19 12.69 4.88 11.69
CA ILE A 19 13.25 5.79 10.68
C ILE A 19 14.64 5.33 10.24
N ASN A 20 15.50 4.91 11.17
CA ASN A 20 16.84 4.42 10.85
C ASN A 20 16.81 3.06 10.13
N LEU A 21 15.86 2.17 10.45
CA LEU A 21 15.67 0.91 9.75
C LEU A 21 15.14 1.12 8.32
N PHE A 22 14.26 2.11 8.14
CA PHE A 22 13.80 2.56 6.83
C PHE A 22 14.95 3.14 5.99
N HIS A 23 15.81 3.97 6.60
CA HIS A 23 17.04 4.45 5.96
C HIS A 23 18.00 3.31 5.60
N CYS A 24 18.23 2.34 6.50
CA CYS A 24 19.09 1.19 6.21
C CYS A 24 18.52 0.29 5.10
N LEU A 25 17.20 0.09 5.03
CA LEU A 25 16.57 -0.69 3.96
C LEU A 25 16.65 0.03 2.61
N ASN A 26 16.57 1.35 2.61
CA ASN A 26 16.74 2.18 1.41
C ASN A 26 18.22 2.23 0.94
N GLU A 27 19.18 2.22 1.87
CA GLU A 27 20.63 2.18 1.57
C GLU A 27 21.13 0.80 1.11
N LEU A 28 20.46 -0.29 1.51
CA LEU A 28 20.92 -1.65 1.22
C LEU A 28 20.42 -2.22 -0.12
N ASN A 29 19.48 -1.57 -0.83
CA ASN A 29 18.86 -2.06 -2.06
C ASN A 29 18.52 -3.57 -1.98
N ASP A 30 18.02 -4.02 -0.82
CA ASP A 30 17.93 -5.43 -0.47
C ASP A 30 16.64 -6.04 -1.05
N ASN A 31 16.79 -6.57 -2.26
CA ASN A 31 15.75 -7.24 -3.04
C ASN A 31 15.11 -8.43 -2.31
N PHE A 32 15.66 -8.91 -1.18
CA PHE A 32 15.14 -10.07 -0.45
C PHE A 32 13.74 -9.85 0.16
N LEU A 33 13.48 -8.67 0.74
CA LEU A 33 12.16 -8.35 1.30
C LEU A 33 11.12 -8.09 0.21
N VAL A 34 11.55 -7.48 -0.89
CA VAL A 34 10.73 -7.28 -2.09
C VAL A 34 10.37 -8.63 -2.70
N GLU A 35 11.33 -9.56 -2.84
CA GLU A 35 11.11 -10.92 -3.31
C GLU A 35 10.26 -11.74 -2.34
N GLU A 36 10.43 -11.63 -1.02
CA GLU A 36 9.60 -12.35 -0.05
C GLU A 36 8.14 -11.86 -0.08
N ILE A 37 7.94 -10.55 -0.20
CA ILE A 37 6.61 -9.92 -0.36
C ILE A 37 6.00 -10.32 -1.71
N GLN A 38 6.74 -10.20 -2.81
CA GLN A 38 6.29 -10.56 -4.15
C GLN A 38 5.97 -12.06 -4.26
N ASN A 39 6.80 -12.94 -3.69
CA ASN A 39 6.55 -14.39 -3.65
C ASN A 39 5.34 -14.73 -2.78
N SER A 40 5.12 -14.00 -1.68
CA SER A 40 3.94 -14.19 -0.83
C SER A 40 2.65 -13.67 -1.48
N LEU A 41 2.73 -12.60 -2.28
CA LEU A 41 1.63 -12.09 -3.12
C LEU A 41 1.30 -13.07 -4.26
N LYS A 42 2.31 -13.51 -5.02
CA LYS A 42 2.15 -14.46 -6.14
C LYS A 42 1.61 -15.83 -5.69
N SER A 43 1.94 -16.27 -4.48
CA SER A 43 1.49 -17.57 -3.95
C SER A 43 0.16 -17.53 -3.19
N GLY A 44 -0.49 -16.35 -3.04
CA GLY A 44 -1.74 -16.21 -2.28
C GLY A 44 -1.61 -16.46 -0.77
N LYS A 45 -0.40 -16.69 -0.26
CA LYS A 45 -0.10 -17.07 1.13
C LYS A 45 -0.28 -15.95 2.16
N LEU A 46 -0.43 -14.70 1.74
CA LEU A 46 -0.75 -13.60 2.66
C LEU A 46 -2.19 -13.66 3.21
N SER A 47 -3.05 -14.48 2.62
CA SER A 47 -4.46 -14.58 3.02
C SER A 47 -4.66 -15.07 4.46
N ASP A 48 -3.81 -15.97 4.95
CA ASP A 48 -4.00 -16.61 6.27
C ASP A 48 -3.60 -15.74 7.46
N LYS A 49 -2.72 -14.74 7.27
CA LYS A 49 -2.20 -13.93 8.37
C LYS A 49 -2.60 -12.47 8.23
N LYS A 50 -3.37 -11.97 9.20
CA LYS A 50 -3.77 -10.58 9.27
C LYS A 50 -2.56 -9.65 9.38
N LEU A 51 -2.36 -8.79 8.38
CA LEU A 51 -1.35 -7.74 8.36
C LEU A 51 -1.73 -6.64 9.34
N LYS A 52 -0.74 -6.20 10.13
CA LYS A 52 -0.86 -4.98 10.94
C LYS A 52 -0.73 -3.75 10.03
N ALA A 53 -1.18 -2.62 10.55
CA ALA A 53 -1.27 -1.42 9.74
C ALA A 53 0.11 -0.83 9.40
N ASP A 54 1.08 -0.88 10.32
CA ASP A 54 2.50 -0.56 10.04
C ASP A 54 3.10 -1.43 8.92
N GLN A 55 2.78 -2.72 8.89
CA GLN A 55 3.20 -3.62 7.80
C GLN A 55 2.58 -3.22 6.45
N CYS A 56 1.34 -2.71 6.47
CA CYS A 56 0.69 -2.19 5.28
C CYS A 56 1.36 -0.92 4.74
N SER A 57 1.90 -0.05 5.62
CA SER A 57 2.72 1.09 5.19
C SER A 57 4.00 0.64 4.48
N ALA A 58 4.71 -0.33 5.05
CA ALA A 58 5.93 -0.86 4.43
C ALA A 58 5.64 -1.50 3.08
N LEU A 59 4.54 -2.27 2.99
CA LEU A 59 4.10 -2.90 1.74
C LEU A 59 3.73 -1.88 0.67
N ALA A 60 2.96 -0.85 1.03
CA ALA A 60 2.61 0.22 0.10
C ALA A 60 3.84 0.92 -0.46
N PHE A 61 4.83 1.19 0.39
CA PHE A 61 6.10 1.78 -0.03
C PHE A 61 6.84 0.89 -1.03
N VAL A 62 7.01 -0.41 -0.73
CA VAL A 62 7.67 -1.35 -1.65
C VAL A 62 6.97 -1.40 -3.01
N LEU A 63 5.64 -1.48 -3.02
CA LEU A 63 4.86 -1.53 -4.26
C LEU A 63 4.93 -0.20 -5.04
N LEU A 64 5.02 0.94 -4.36
CA LEU A 64 5.16 2.25 -4.99
C LEU A 64 6.55 2.54 -5.55
N MET A 65 7.59 1.96 -4.95
CA MET A 65 8.98 2.13 -5.39
C MET A 65 9.39 1.12 -6.47
N SER A 66 8.52 0.16 -6.79
CA SER A 66 8.79 -0.85 -7.82
C SER A 66 8.76 -0.22 -9.22
N GLU A 67 9.73 -0.56 -10.05
CA GLU A 67 9.73 -0.21 -11.48
C GLU A 67 8.65 -1.00 -12.26
N GLU A 68 8.20 -2.15 -11.72
CA GLU A 68 7.14 -2.96 -12.30
C GLU A 68 5.77 -2.40 -11.91
N ILE A 69 4.94 -2.13 -12.93
CA ILE A 69 3.56 -1.69 -12.73
C ILE A 69 2.69 -2.92 -12.48
N LEU A 70 1.91 -2.90 -11.40
CA LEU A 70 0.96 -3.98 -11.11
C LEU A 70 -0.15 -4.00 -12.17
N ASP A 71 -0.46 -5.17 -12.73
CA ASP A 71 -1.62 -5.28 -13.62
C ASP A 71 -2.93 -5.06 -12.87
N GLU A 72 -3.05 -5.62 -11.66
CA GLU A 72 -4.23 -5.47 -10.81
C GLU A 72 -3.84 -5.31 -9.34
N PHE A 73 -4.48 -4.35 -8.67
CA PHE A 73 -4.41 -4.13 -7.24
C PHE A 73 -5.81 -4.29 -6.63
N ASP A 74 -6.09 -5.46 -6.06
CA ASP A 74 -7.32 -5.70 -5.28
C ASP A 74 -7.03 -5.55 -3.79
N LEU A 75 -7.53 -4.47 -3.21
CA LEU A 75 -7.31 -4.14 -1.80
C LEU A 75 -7.90 -5.18 -0.84
N LYS A 76 -8.91 -5.94 -1.26
CA LYS A 76 -9.54 -6.98 -0.42
C LYS A 76 -8.70 -8.25 -0.31
N THR A 77 -7.76 -8.47 -1.23
CA THR A 77 -6.83 -9.61 -1.15
C THR A 77 -5.88 -9.50 0.05
N TYR A 78 -5.71 -8.29 0.58
CA TYR A 78 -4.89 -8.01 1.75
C TYR A 78 -5.72 -8.13 3.03
N ASN A 79 -5.50 -9.21 3.78
CA ASN A 79 -6.14 -9.43 5.08
C ASN A 79 -5.62 -8.41 6.11
N THR A 80 -6.29 -7.27 6.27
CA THR A 80 -5.89 -6.22 7.23
C THR A 80 -7.08 -5.42 7.79
N SER A 81 -6.81 -4.57 8.77
CA SER A 81 -7.81 -3.66 9.35
C SER A 81 -8.13 -2.50 8.41
N ALA A 82 -9.18 -1.72 8.71
CA ALA A 82 -9.48 -0.48 7.96
C ALA A 82 -8.27 0.47 7.92
N ALA A 83 -7.55 0.64 9.03
CA ALA A 83 -6.33 1.45 9.08
C ALA A 83 -5.16 0.88 8.25
N GLY A 84 -5.12 -0.44 8.03
CA GLY A 84 -4.16 -1.07 7.11
C GLY A 84 -4.57 -0.84 5.66
N ARG A 85 -5.86 -1.01 5.34
CA ARG A 85 -6.40 -0.72 4.01
C ARG A 85 -6.10 0.71 3.57
N GLN A 86 -6.33 1.68 4.46
CA GLN A 86 -6.02 3.09 4.22
C GLN A 86 -4.55 3.33 3.85
N ARG A 87 -3.63 2.58 4.45
CA ARG A 87 -2.20 2.69 4.16
C ARG A 87 -1.79 2.08 2.81
N LEU A 88 -2.61 1.18 2.27
CA LEU A 88 -2.39 0.56 0.96
C LEU A 88 -3.04 1.35 -0.19
N VAL A 89 -4.01 2.24 0.08
CA VAL A 89 -4.67 3.05 -0.97
C VAL A 89 -3.67 3.75 -1.90
N PRO A 90 -2.54 4.32 -1.44
CA PRO A 90 -1.57 4.95 -2.34
C PRO A 90 -1.06 4.07 -3.49
N VAL A 91 -1.08 2.74 -3.34
CA VAL A 91 -0.62 1.76 -4.36
C VAL A 91 -1.37 1.90 -5.68
N VAL A 92 -2.55 2.52 -5.69
CA VAL A 92 -3.30 2.86 -6.92
C VAL A 92 -2.48 3.67 -7.93
N ARG A 93 -1.41 4.35 -7.49
CA ARG A 93 -0.49 5.10 -8.33
C ARG A 93 0.45 4.21 -9.16
N ASN A 94 0.61 2.94 -8.79
CA ASN A 94 1.49 1.99 -9.47
C ASN A 94 0.75 0.71 -9.93
N CYS A 95 -0.48 0.85 -10.42
CA CYS A 95 -1.23 -0.25 -11.01
C CYS A 95 -2.03 0.17 -12.25
N ARG A 96 -2.35 -0.78 -13.14
CA ARG A 96 -3.25 -0.57 -14.28
C ARG A 96 -4.72 -0.66 -13.91
N LYS A 97 -5.06 -1.52 -12.96
CA LYS A 97 -6.43 -1.70 -12.45
C LYS A 97 -6.44 -1.69 -10.93
N ALA A 98 -7.33 -0.91 -10.34
CA ALA A 98 -7.55 -0.86 -8.90
C ALA A 98 -8.97 -1.33 -8.56
N ILE A 99 -9.07 -2.33 -7.67
CA ILE A 99 -10.32 -2.83 -7.12
C ILE A 99 -10.41 -2.39 -5.67
N LEU A 100 -11.25 -1.38 -5.42
CA LEU A 100 -11.44 -0.77 -4.10
C LEU A 100 -12.90 -0.88 -3.63
N ASN A 101 -13.70 -1.76 -4.22
CA ASN A 101 -15.10 -1.92 -3.82
C ASN A 101 -15.24 -2.44 -2.39
N SER A 102 -16.28 -1.98 -1.68
CA SER A 102 -16.55 -2.34 -0.28
C SER A 102 -15.35 -2.13 0.68
N CYS A 103 -14.43 -1.21 0.38
CA CYS A 103 -13.19 -1.03 1.17
C CYS A 103 -13.31 -0.04 2.33
N VAL A 104 -14.46 0.65 2.45
CA VAL A 104 -14.71 1.70 3.45
C VAL A 104 -13.71 2.84 3.27
N LEU A 105 -13.69 3.39 2.05
CA LEU A 105 -12.85 4.53 1.69
C LEU A 105 -13.26 5.77 2.49
N THR A 106 -12.27 6.57 2.87
CA THR A 106 -12.47 7.88 3.52
C THR A 106 -12.33 8.98 2.49
N GLU A 107 -12.68 10.21 2.87
CA GLU A 107 -12.42 11.39 2.05
C GLU A 107 -10.92 11.51 1.69
N THR A 108 -10.01 11.22 2.63
CA THR A 108 -8.57 11.15 2.36
C THR A 108 -8.21 10.07 1.34
N SER A 109 -8.89 8.92 1.35
CA SER A 109 -8.69 7.91 0.28
C SER A 109 -9.10 8.47 -1.08
N CYS A 110 -10.24 9.18 -1.13
CA CYS A 110 -10.75 9.77 -2.37
C CYS A 110 -9.77 10.81 -2.92
N ASP A 111 -9.20 11.66 -2.07
CA ASP A 111 -8.16 12.63 -2.45
C ASP A 111 -6.89 11.96 -3.02
N ILE A 112 -6.44 10.86 -2.40
CA ILE A 112 -5.30 10.08 -2.90
C ILE A 112 -5.60 9.47 -4.28
N VAL A 113 -6.79 8.91 -4.45
CA VAL A 113 -7.24 8.31 -5.72
C VAL A 113 -7.40 9.39 -6.80
N ALA A 114 -8.02 10.53 -6.48
CA ALA A 114 -8.15 11.67 -7.37
C ALA A 114 -6.78 12.19 -7.82
N SER A 115 -5.83 12.35 -6.89
CA SER A 115 -4.45 12.72 -7.20
C SER A 115 -3.76 11.72 -8.12
N ALA A 116 -4.07 10.43 -7.98
CA ALA A 116 -3.54 9.39 -8.86
C ALA A 116 -4.15 9.46 -10.27
N LEU A 117 -5.41 9.86 -10.40
CA LEU A 117 -6.09 10.06 -11.68
C LEU A 117 -5.58 11.31 -12.42
N GLN A 118 -5.31 12.40 -11.71
CA GLN A 118 -4.77 13.65 -12.29
C GLN A 118 -3.33 13.55 -12.77
N SER A 119 -2.57 12.57 -12.24
CA SER A 119 -1.18 12.39 -12.61
C SER A 119 -1.07 12.06 -14.10
N SER A 120 -0.38 12.91 -14.86
CA SER A 120 -0.23 12.76 -16.32
C SER A 120 0.41 11.43 -16.75
N ASN A 121 1.22 10.84 -15.87
CA ASN A 121 1.89 9.55 -16.09
C ASN A 121 1.23 8.40 -15.34
N SER A 122 -0.03 8.56 -14.90
CA SER A 122 -0.72 7.50 -14.17
C SER A 122 -0.83 6.23 -15.04
N PRO A 123 -0.43 5.05 -14.51
CA PRO A 123 -0.65 3.79 -15.20
C PRO A 123 -2.10 3.30 -15.08
N LEU A 124 -2.89 3.88 -14.17
CA LEU A 124 -4.26 3.45 -13.86
C LEU A 124 -5.19 3.65 -15.07
N ARG A 125 -5.93 2.60 -15.43
CA ARG A 125 -6.88 2.56 -16.55
C ARG A 125 -8.27 2.15 -16.10
N ASP A 126 -8.35 1.25 -15.11
CA ASP A 126 -9.61 0.75 -14.57
C ASP A 126 -9.68 0.97 -13.06
N LEU A 127 -10.80 1.52 -12.57
CA LEU A 127 -11.01 1.81 -11.16
C LEU A 127 -12.43 1.39 -10.75
N GLU A 128 -12.49 0.44 -9.82
CA GLU A 128 -13.75 -0.10 -9.29
C GLU A 128 -13.97 0.40 -7.85
N LEU A 129 -15.05 1.16 -7.65
CA LEU A 129 -15.38 1.85 -6.39
C LEU A 129 -16.75 1.47 -5.80
N SER A 130 -17.47 0.53 -6.42
CA SER A 130 -18.80 0.08 -5.98
C SER A 130 -18.85 -0.26 -4.49
N ASP A 131 -20.05 -0.20 -3.92
CA ASP A 131 -20.30 -0.54 -2.52
C ASP A 131 -19.47 0.26 -1.50
N ASN A 132 -19.02 1.47 -1.88
CA ASN A 132 -18.48 2.45 -0.94
C ASN A 132 -19.48 3.60 -0.76
N ASN A 133 -19.65 4.03 0.49
CA ASN A 133 -20.36 5.27 0.78
C ASN A 133 -19.37 6.44 0.75
N LEU A 134 -19.17 7.02 -0.43
CA LEU A 134 -18.20 8.10 -0.63
C LEU A 134 -18.72 9.48 -0.20
N GLY A 135 -20.05 9.64 -0.11
CA GLY A 135 -20.70 10.93 0.10
C GLY A 135 -20.42 11.94 -1.03
N ASP A 136 -21.04 13.11 -0.93
CA ASP A 136 -20.91 14.15 -1.96
C ASP A 136 -19.46 14.69 -2.05
N SER A 137 -18.76 14.81 -0.92
CA SER A 137 -17.38 15.29 -0.89
C SER A 137 -16.41 14.31 -1.55
N GLY A 138 -16.52 13.01 -1.26
CA GLY A 138 -15.70 11.99 -1.89
C GLY A 138 -15.93 11.89 -3.40
N VAL A 139 -17.20 11.94 -3.82
CA VAL A 139 -17.55 11.95 -5.26
C VAL A 139 -16.98 13.19 -5.95
N LYS A 140 -17.11 14.37 -5.33
CA LYS A 140 -16.56 15.61 -5.88
C LYS A 140 -15.05 15.53 -6.09
N LEU A 141 -14.30 15.06 -5.09
CA LEU A 141 -12.84 14.88 -5.21
C LEU A 141 -12.48 13.97 -6.39
N LEU A 142 -13.19 12.85 -6.55
CA LEU A 142 -12.94 11.92 -7.65
C LEU A 142 -13.29 12.53 -9.01
N CYS A 143 -14.38 13.30 -9.11
CA CYS A 143 -14.73 14.03 -10.33
C CYS A 143 -13.67 15.08 -10.69
N ASP A 144 -13.19 15.85 -9.71
CA ASP A 144 -12.08 16.79 -9.88
C ASP A 144 -10.81 16.05 -10.32
N GLY A 145 -10.65 14.80 -9.89
CA GLY A 145 -9.58 13.90 -10.29
C GLY A 145 -9.56 13.51 -11.78
N LEU A 146 -10.71 13.58 -12.44
CA LEU A 146 -10.92 13.12 -13.83
C LEU A 146 -10.92 14.26 -14.87
N MET A 147 -10.93 15.51 -14.42
CA MET A 147 -10.91 16.72 -15.27
C MET A 147 -9.49 17.12 -15.65
#